data_AF-A0A915V1L1-F1
#
_entry.id   AF-A0A915V1L1-F1
#
_cell.length_a   1.000
_cell.length_b   1.000
_cell.length_c   1.000
_cell.angle_alpha   90.00
_cell.angle_beta   90.00
_cell.angle_gamma   90.00
#
_symmetry.space_group_name_H-M   'P 1'
#
loop_
_entity.id
_entity.type
_entity.pdbx_description
1 polymer ?
#
loop_
_entity_poly.entity_id
_entity_poly.type
_entity_poly.pdbx_seq_one_letter_code
_entity_poly.pdbx_strand_id
1 'polypeptide(L)'
;METELIRQNGANEADSATTLSELSRKIDALAAQVQYLTEQAQVAERERQARAELMHDLTPILNDAFRLSVTQLEEVQDDVDLADLLRLLKRLLRNGRNIEQLLDQLESLSDLADIVAPIGDDAFARAVDVLAEMERKGYFAFLKGGLRIVDNIVTSFTEEDVKQLGDNIVLILRTVKEMTQPEVMNFLRNTVTLTEQEASAPVDISYRALLAQMRDPNVRRGLALTMRMLSNVGAQAAAVDSQ
;
A
#
# COMPACT_ATOMS: atom_id res chain seq x y z
N MET A 1 -76.92 -20.02 -0.62
CA MET A 1 -75.81 -19.15 -1.06
C MET A 1 -74.98 -18.58 0.09
N GLU A 2 -75.31 -18.81 1.37
CA GLU A 2 -74.52 -18.29 2.51
C GLU A 2 -73.31 -19.15 2.92
N THR A 3 -73.27 -20.43 2.56
CA THR A 3 -72.21 -21.35 3.01
C THR A 3 -70.88 -21.23 2.24
N GLU A 4 -70.86 -20.58 1.07
CA GLU A 4 -69.62 -20.34 0.30
C GLU A 4 -68.90 -19.05 0.72
N LEU A 5 -69.62 -18.00 1.12
CA LEU A 5 -69.02 -16.74 1.56
C LEU A 5 -68.25 -16.86 2.89
N ILE A 6 -68.70 -17.72 3.81
CA ILE A 6 -68.02 -17.95 5.10
C ILE A 6 -66.71 -18.74 4.89
N ARG A 7 -66.69 -19.69 3.94
CA ARG A 7 -65.47 -20.46 3.61
C ARG A 7 -64.41 -19.60 2.91
N GLN A 8 -64.83 -18.62 2.11
CA GLN A 8 -63.92 -17.71 1.41
C GLN A 8 -63.29 -16.66 2.34
N ASN A 9 -64.03 -16.17 3.34
CA ASN A 9 -63.48 -15.25 4.35
C ASN A 9 -62.45 -15.92 5.28
N GLY A 10 -62.72 -17.15 5.76
CA GLY A 10 -61.78 -17.86 6.63
C GLY A 10 -60.45 -18.24 5.96
N ALA A 11 -60.46 -18.47 4.63
CA ALA A 11 -59.23 -18.71 3.86
C ALA A 11 -58.39 -17.43 3.68
N ASN A 12 -59.04 -16.28 3.51
CA ASN A 12 -58.36 -14.99 3.32
C ASN A 12 -57.71 -14.48 4.62
N GLU A 13 -58.34 -14.74 5.77
CA GLU A 13 -57.78 -14.43 7.10
C GLU A 13 -56.59 -15.33 7.45
N ALA A 14 -56.64 -16.63 7.09
CA ALA A 14 -55.52 -17.55 7.29
C ALA A 14 -54.30 -17.18 6.42
N ASP A 15 -54.52 -16.75 5.18
CA ASP A 15 -53.45 -16.30 4.28
C ASP A 15 -52.83 -14.96 4.74
N SER A 16 -53.68 -14.04 5.22
CA SER A 16 -53.24 -12.77 5.83
C SER A 16 -52.44 -12.99 7.13
N ALA A 17 -52.83 -13.96 7.96
CA ALA A 17 -52.09 -14.31 9.17
C ALA A 17 -50.74 -14.97 8.86
N THR A 18 -50.68 -15.78 7.79
CA THR A 18 -49.45 -16.45 7.35
C THR A 18 -48.45 -15.45 6.76
N THR A 19 -48.92 -14.54 5.91
CA THR A 19 -48.09 -13.46 5.33
C THR A 19 -47.58 -12.48 6.38
N LEU A 20 -48.40 -12.14 7.39
CA LEU A 20 -47.97 -11.28 8.50
C LEU A 20 -46.88 -11.95 9.37
N SER A 21 -46.98 -13.26 9.59
CA SER A 21 -45.99 -14.05 10.31
C SER A 21 -44.64 -14.12 9.56
N GLU A 22 -44.68 -14.35 8.23
CA GLU A 22 -43.48 -14.33 7.40
C GLU A 22 -42.82 -12.94 7.33
N LEU A 23 -43.63 -11.88 7.29
CA LEU A 23 -43.13 -10.52 7.31
C LEU A 23 -42.46 -10.19 8.66
N SER A 24 -43.06 -10.59 9.78
CA SER A 24 -42.48 -10.42 11.11
C SER A 24 -41.12 -11.12 11.21
N ARG A 25 -41.01 -12.37 10.72
CA ARG A 25 -39.73 -13.09 10.66
C ARG A 25 -38.68 -12.38 9.81
N LYS A 26 -39.06 -11.81 8.67
CA LYS A 26 -38.13 -11.05 7.81
C LYS A 26 -37.67 -9.74 8.48
N ILE A 27 -38.57 -9.07 9.20
CA ILE A 27 -38.24 -7.88 9.98
C ILE A 27 -37.27 -8.23 11.11
N ASP A 28 -37.50 -9.33 11.84
CA ASP A 28 -36.60 -9.78 12.90
C ASP A 28 -35.21 -10.17 12.35
N ALA A 29 -35.15 -10.82 11.19
CA ALA A 29 -33.90 -11.15 10.52
C ALA A 29 -33.13 -9.90 10.05
N LEU A 30 -33.84 -8.91 9.49
CA LEU A 30 -33.27 -7.62 9.12
C LEU A 30 -32.80 -6.83 10.34
N ALA A 31 -33.57 -6.85 11.43
CA ALA A 31 -33.20 -6.19 12.69
C ALA A 31 -31.90 -6.77 13.24
N ALA A 32 -31.76 -8.10 13.26
CA ALA A 32 -30.53 -8.77 13.69
C ALA A 32 -29.34 -8.43 12.77
N GLN A 33 -29.56 -8.36 11.46
CA GLN A 33 -28.51 -8.02 10.49
C GLN A 33 -28.06 -6.55 10.59
N VAL A 34 -29.00 -5.62 10.80
CA VAL A 34 -28.70 -4.22 11.05
C VAL A 34 -27.95 -4.05 12.37
N GLN A 35 -28.32 -4.80 13.40
CA GLN A 35 -27.65 -4.72 14.71
C GLN A 35 -26.19 -5.21 14.62
N TYR A 36 -25.94 -6.31 13.90
CA TYR A 36 -24.59 -6.80 13.62
C TYR A 36 -23.76 -5.80 12.79
N LEU A 37 -24.34 -5.21 11.74
CA LEU A 37 -23.67 -4.19 10.92
C LEU A 37 -23.38 -2.92 11.71
N THR A 38 -24.26 -2.53 12.63
CA THR A 38 -24.09 -1.35 13.48
C THR A 38 -22.96 -1.57 14.49
N GLU A 39 -22.84 -2.78 15.04
CA GLU A 39 -21.76 -3.13 15.95
C GLU A 39 -20.40 -3.16 15.25
N GLN A 40 -20.32 -3.74 14.05
CA GLN A 40 -19.11 -3.68 13.23
C GLN A 40 -18.74 -2.25 12.81
N ALA A 41 -19.72 -1.44 12.44
CA ALA A 41 -19.50 -0.04 12.08
C ALA A 41 -18.93 0.76 13.26
N GLN A 42 -19.42 0.53 14.48
CA GLN A 42 -18.85 1.18 15.67
C GLN A 42 -17.39 0.76 15.94
N VAL A 43 -17.05 -0.52 15.78
CA VAL A 43 -15.67 -0.99 15.96
C VAL A 43 -14.74 -0.39 14.91
N ALA A 44 -15.19 -0.36 13.64
CA ALA A 44 -14.44 0.25 12.55
C ALA A 44 -14.22 1.76 12.73
N GLU A 45 -15.22 2.47 13.25
CA GLU A 45 -15.12 3.91 13.52
C GLU A 45 -14.12 4.20 14.65
N ARG A 46 -14.11 3.40 15.72
CA ARG A 46 -13.12 3.51 16.80
C ARG A 46 -11.71 3.24 16.31
N GLU A 47 -11.51 2.24 15.46
CA GLU A 47 -10.20 1.99 14.85
C GLU A 47 -9.76 3.15 13.95
N ARG A 48 -10.67 3.73 13.17
CA ARG A 48 -10.36 4.90 12.33
C ARG A 48 -9.96 6.10 13.18
N GLN A 49 -10.66 6.36 14.28
CA GLN A 49 -10.31 7.44 15.20
C GLN A 49 -8.94 7.23 15.85
N ALA A 50 -8.66 6.02 16.34
CA ALA A 50 -7.36 5.68 16.93
C ALA A 50 -6.21 5.81 15.92
N ARG A 51 -6.43 5.42 14.65
CA ARG A 51 -5.46 5.60 13.56
C ARG A 51 -5.28 7.07 13.19
N ALA A 52 -6.35 7.87 13.22
CA ALA A 52 -6.30 9.30 12.91
C ALA A 52 -5.55 10.07 14.00
N GLU A 53 -5.75 9.72 15.27
CA GLU A 53 -5.04 10.28 16.43
C GLU A 53 -3.55 9.91 16.39
N LEU A 54 -3.24 8.62 16.16
CA LEU A 54 -1.86 8.15 15.97
C LEU A 54 -1.16 8.85 14.79
N MET A 55 -1.87 9.07 13.68
CA MET A 55 -1.34 9.80 12.52
C MET A 55 -1.16 11.29 12.81
N HIS A 56 -2.07 11.90 13.57
CA HIS A 56 -1.95 13.30 13.99
C HIS A 56 -0.71 13.52 14.86
N ASP A 57 -0.44 12.60 15.79
CA ASP A 57 0.71 12.66 16.69
C ASP A 57 2.03 12.25 16.02
N LEU A 58 1.99 11.33 15.06
CA LEU A 58 3.16 10.92 14.28
C LEU A 58 3.58 11.94 13.23
N THR A 59 2.63 12.70 12.67
CA THR A 59 2.89 13.69 11.61
C THR A 59 3.98 14.71 11.99
N PRO A 60 3.96 15.38 13.16
CA PRO A 60 5.02 16.32 13.53
C PRO A 60 6.37 15.63 13.73
N ILE A 61 6.41 14.43 14.34
CA ILE A 61 7.66 13.66 14.53
C ILE A 61 8.27 13.24 13.19
N LEU A 62 7.43 12.79 12.25
CA LEU A 62 7.88 12.47 10.89
C LEU A 62 8.37 13.71 10.15
N ASN A 63 7.70 14.85 10.28
CA ASN A 63 8.08 16.08 9.60
C ASN A 63 9.42 16.62 10.15
N ASP A 64 9.61 16.59 11.47
CA ASP A 64 10.88 16.98 12.10
C ASP A 64 12.03 16.02 11.76
N ALA A 65 11.78 14.70 11.74
CA ALA A 65 12.76 13.71 11.32
C ALA A 65 13.11 13.83 9.83
N PHE A 66 12.14 14.12 8.97
CA PHE A 66 12.37 14.32 7.53
C PHE A 66 13.15 15.61 7.28
N ARG A 67 12.87 16.68 8.03
CA ARG A 67 13.57 17.97 7.92
C ARG A 67 15.01 17.90 8.43
N LEU A 68 15.25 17.17 9.52
CA LEU A 68 16.60 16.81 10.00
C LEU A 68 17.35 15.93 9.00
N SER A 69 16.67 14.94 8.41
CA SER A 69 17.26 14.08 7.37
C SER A 69 17.61 14.90 6.13
N VAL A 70 16.74 15.77 5.63
CA VAL A 70 17.02 16.63 4.46
C VAL A 70 18.17 17.61 4.72
N THR A 71 18.27 18.16 5.93
CA THR A 71 19.37 19.08 6.30
C THR A 71 20.72 18.35 6.45
N GLN A 72 20.70 17.08 6.86
CA GLN A 72 21.91 16.25 7.02
C GLN A 72 22.28 15.47 5.74
N LEU A 73 21.33 15.28 4.80
CA LEU A 73 21.58 14.68 3.49
C LEU A 73 22.23 15.66 2.50
N GLU A 74 22.34 16.96 2.81
CA GLU A 74 23.17 17.90 2.04
C GLU A 74 24.68 17.73 2.31
N GLU A 75 25.06 17.12 3.44
CA GLU A 75 26.47 16.87 3.76
C GLU A 75 26.98 15.50 3.26
N VAL A 76 26.07 14.61 2.83
CA VAL A 76 26.40 13.26 2.31
C VAL A 76 25.67 13.02 0.98
N GLN A 77 25.74 14.00 0.07
CA GLN A 77 25.01 13.94 -1.19
C GLN A 77 25.75 13.22 -2.33
N ASP A 78 27.06 12.92 -2.18
CA ASP A 78 27.89 12.42 -3.28
C ASP A 78 28.45 10.98 -3.12
N ASP A 79 28.27 10.29 -1.98
CA ASP A 79 29.04 9.06 -1.72
C ASP A 79 28.22 7.75 -1.60
N VAL A 80 26.89 7.78 -1.72
CA VAL A 80 26.06 6.56 -1.59
C VAL A 80 25.14 6.38 -2.79
N ASP A 81 25.70 5.82 -3.86
CA ASP A 81 24.92 5.31 -4.98
C ASP A 81 24.12 4.07 -4.54
N LEU A 82 22.88 3.96 -5.01
CA LEU A 82 22.07 2.76 -4.83
C LEU A 82 22.77 1.52 -5.42
N ALA A 83 23.58 1.72 -6.46
CA ALA A 83 24.46 0.70 -7.01
C ALA A 83 25.50 0.21 -5.99
N ASP A 84 26.08 1.13 -5.20
CA ASP A 84 27.04 0.78 -4.15
C ASP A 84 26.37 0.10 -2.95
N LEU A 85 25.14 0.49 -2.60
CA LEU A 85 24.34 -0.22 -1.60
C LEU A 85 24.00 -1.66 -2.03
N LEU A 86 23.62 -1.86 -3.29
CA LEU A 86 23.38 -3.20 -3.84
C LEU A 86 24.69 -4.02 -3.91
N ARG A 87 25.81 -3.37 -4.23
CA ARG A 87 27.13 -4.01 -4.25
C ARG A 87 27.59 -4.41 -2.86
N LEU A 88 27.34 -3.57 -1.85
CA LEU A 88 27.57 -3.86 -0.43
C LEU A 88 26.69 -5.02 0.03
N LEU A 89 25.39 -4.99 -0.25
CA LEU A 89 24.46 -6.08 0.08
C LEU A 89 24.91 -7.41 -0.56
N LYS A 90 25.25 -7.39 -1.84
CA LYS A 90 25.77 -8.56 -2.55
C LYS A 90 27.10 -9.06 -1.97
N ARG A 91 27.99 -8.14 -1.56
CA ARG A 91 29.25 -8.48 -0.91
C ARG A 91 29.03 -9.07 0.49
N LEU A 92 28.05 -8.59 1.23
CA LEU A 92 27.63 -9.10 2.54
C LEU A 92 27.09 -10.53 2.42
N LEU A 93 26.16 -10.75 1.48
CA LEU A 93 25.60 -12.07 1.16
C LEU A 93 26.68 -13.05 0.69
N ARG A 94 27.62 -12.60 -0.15
CA ARG A 94 28.74 -13.43 -0.62
C ARG A 94 29.76 -13.73 0.47
N ASN A 95 29.93 -12.83 1.43
CA ASN A 95 30.78 -13.01 2.60
C ASN A 95 30.07 -13.70 3.76
N GLY A 96 28.91 -14.33 3.55
CA GLY A 96 28.20 -15.09 4.60
C GLY A 96 29.10 -16.05 5.38
N ARG A 97 30.04 -16.73 4.71
CA ARG A 97 31.06 -17.59 5.35
C ARG A 97 32.03 -16.85 6.28
N ASN A 98 32.39 -15.61 5.97
CA ASN A 98 33.24 -14.80 6.84
C ASN A 98 32.42 -14.26 8.02
N ILE A 99 31.13 -13.99 7.82
CA ILE A 99 30.21 -13.60 8.90
C ILE A 99 30.00 -14.78 9.84
N GLU A 100 29.85 -15.99 9.31
CA GLU A 100 29.78 -17.24 10.07
C GLU A 100 31.05 -17.42 10.94
N GLN A 101 32.24 -17.28 10.37
CA GLN A 101 33.49 -17.32 11.14
C GLN A 101 33.63 -16.20 12.18
N LEU A 102 33.04 -15.03 11.94
CA LEU A 102 32.99 -13.94 12.91
C LEU A 102 31.97 -14.23 14.02
N LEU A 103 30.85 -14.86 13.70
CA LEU A 103 29.85 -15.32 14.68
C LEU A 103 30.43 -16.42 15.57
N ASP A 104 31.17 -17.37 15.00
CA ASP A 104 31.91 -18.40 15.74
C ASP A 104 32.96 -17.79 16.68
N GLN A 105 33.60 -16.69 16.28
CA GLN A 105 34.53 -15.95 17.15
C GLN A 105 33.80 -15.10 18.21
N LEU A 106 32.61 -14.60 17.91
CA LEU A 106 31.74 -13.91 18.89
C LEU A 106 31.23 -14.88 19.95
N GLU A 107 30.99 -16.15 19.61
CA GLU A 107 30.72 -17.22 20.57
C GLU A 107 31.88 -17.40 21.54
N SER A 108 33.12 -17.37 21.03
CA SER A 108 34.34 -17.38 21.86
C SER A 108 34.55 -16.09 22.69
N LEU A 109 33.94 -14.96 22.31
CA LEU A 109 33.94 -13.71 23.08
C LEU A 109 32.83 -13.69 24.13
N SER A 110 31.75 -14.45 23.94
CA SER A 110 30.74 -14.69 24.97
C SER A 110 31.36 -15.38 26.18
N ASP A 111 32.26 -16.34 25.97
CA ASP A 111 33.04 -16.98 27.04
C ASP A 111 33.99 -15.99 27.75
N LEU A 112 34.39 -14.90 27.07
CA LEU A 112 35.20 -13.83 27.66
C LEU A 112 34.34 -12.81 28.45
N ALA A 113 33.06 -12.66 28.10
CA ALA A 113 32.12 -11.77 28.80
C ALA A 113 31.90 -12.21 30.26
N ASP A 114 31.87 -13.51 30.50
CA ASP A 114 31.77 -14.09 31.85
C ASP A 114 33.02 -13.81 32.71
N ILE A 115 34.18 -13.59 32.08
CA ILE A 115 35.46 -13.32 32.74
C ILE A 115 35.66 -11.80 32.99
N VAL A 116 35.06 -10.94 32.15
CA VAL A 116 35.21 -9.47 32.19
C VAL A 116 34.09 -8.76 32.96
N ALA A 117 33.02 -9.48 33.34
CA ALA A 117 31.83 -8.94 34.00
C ALA A 117 32.08 -7.88 35.11
N PRO A 118 33.04 -8.02 36.05
CA PRO A 118 33.22 -7.02 37.11
C PRO A 118 34.07 -5.79 36.72
N ILE A 119 34.61 -5.72 35.49
CA ILE A 119 35.43 -4.57 35.01
C ILE A 119 34.65 -3.73 33.96
N GLY A 120 33.50 -4.23 33.48
CA GLY A 120 32.76 -3.69 32.34
C GLY A 120 31.46 -2.95 32.65
N ASP A 121 31.06 -2.76 33.91
CA ASP A 121 29.73 -2.24 34.27
C ASP A 121 29.36 -0.92 33.55
N ASP A 122 30.31 0.01 33.41
CA ASP A 122 30.08 1.28 32.70
C ASP A 122 29.94 1.10 31.18
N ALA A 123 30.69 0.17 30.59
CA ALA A 123 30.63 -0.12 29.16
C ALA A 123 29.33 -0.87 28.81
N PHE A 124 28.92 -1.79 29.68
CA PHE A 124 27.67 -2.52 29.57
C PHE A 124 26.47 -1.59 29.74
N ALA A 125 26.48 -0.72 30.75
CA ALA A 125 25.44 0.28 30.95
C ALA A 125 25.28 1.20 29.72
N ARG A 126 26.39 1.68 29.15
CA ARG A 126 26.36 2.47 27.92
C ARG A 126 25.84 1.70 26.71
N ALA A 127 26.15 0.41 26.59
CA ALA A 127 25.62 -0.42 25.52
C ALA A 127 24.09 -0.56 25.66
N VAL A 128 23.60 -0.81 26.87
CA VAL A 128 22.16 -0.88 27.17
C VAL A 128 21.48 0.46 26.88
N ASP A 129 22.08 1.58 27.24
CA ASP A 129 21.52 2.92 26.96
C ASP A 129 21.43 3.20 25.45
N VAL A 130 22.46 2.82 24.68
CA VAL A 130 22.45 2.95 23.21
C VAL A 130 21.40 2.04 22.59
N LEU A 131 21.29 0.79 23.04
CA LEU A 131 20.26 -0.16 22.59
C LEU A 131 18.86 0.35 22.92
N ALA A 132 18.64 0.89 24.11
CA ALA A 132 17.37 1.47 24.53
C ALA A 132 17.03 2.74 23.74
N GLU A 133 18.02 3.57 23.39
CA GLU A 133 17.83 4.70 22.50
C GLU A 133 17.48 4.26 21.07
N MET A 134 18.11 3.20 20.56
CA MET A 134 17.77 2.60 19.27
C MET A 134 16.35 2.00 19.27
N GLU A 135 15.94 1.36 20.36
CA GLU A 135 14.58 0.87 20.54
C GLU A 135 13.57 2.02 20.59
N ARG A 136 13.85 3.07 21.37
CA ARG A 136 13.01 4.28 21.45
C ARG A 136 12.87 4.99 20.12
N LYS A 137 13.94 5.02 19.31
CA LYS A 137 13.93 5.57 17.94
C LYS A 137 13.25 4.63 16.93
N GLY A 138 12.85 3.42 17.34
CA GLY A 138 12.08 2.50 16.51
C GLY A 138 12.93 1.64 15.56
N TYR A 139 14.25 1.61 15.70
CA TYR A 139 15.12 0.78 14.85
C TYR A 139 14.76 -0.71 14.94
N PHE A 140 14.47 -1.21 16.15
CA PHE A 140 14.03 -2.59 16.35
C PHE A 140 12.66 -2.88 15.71
N ALA A 141 11.72 -1.93 15.81
CA ALA A 141 10.41 -2.07 15.19
C ALA A 141 10.52 -2.08 13.66
N PHE A 142 11.38 -1.22 13.10
CA PHE A 142 11.70 -1.18 11.67
C PHE A 142 12.36 -2.49 11.20
N LEU A 143 13.39 -2.98 11.90
CA LEU A 143 14.05 -4.24 11.57
C LEU A 143 13.09 -5.43 11.64
N LYS A 144 12.26 -5.51 12.69
CA LYS A 144 11.25 -6.57 12.85
C LYS A 144 10.17 -6.49 11.76
N GLY A 145 9.77 -5.28 11.38
CA GLY A 145 8.86 -5.04 10.26
C GLY A 145 9.47 -5.48 8.93
N GLY A 146 10.73 -5.11 8.69
CA GLY A 146 11.51 -5.51 7.51
C GLY A 146 11.65 -7.03 7.40
N LEU A 147 11.99 -7.71 8.50
CA LEU A 147 12.07 -9.17 8.53
C LEU A 147 10.74 -9.83 8.19
N ARG A 148 9.61 -9.27 8.65
CA ARG A 148 8.27 -9.79 8.29
C ARG A 148 7.96 -9.59 6.82
N ILE A 149 8.38 -8.46 6.23
CA ILE A 149 8.24 -8.23 4.79
C ILE A 149 9.07 -9.26 4.02
N VAL A 150 10.32 -9.50 4.43
CA VAL A 150 11.18 -10.52 3.80
C VAL A 150 10.59 -11.92 3.96
N ASP A 151 10.09 -12.28 5.14
CA ASP A 151 9.47 -13.58 5.40
C ASP A 151 8.19 -13.76 4.55
N ASN A 152 7.36 -12.72 4.46
CA ASN A 152 6.21 -12.72 3.56
C ASN A 152 6.64 -12.85 2.10
N ILE A 153 7.74 -12.22 1.68
CA ILE A 153 8.26 -12.39 0.32
C ILE A 153 8.73 -13.83 0.10
N VAL A 154 9.52 -14.41 1.01
CA VAL A 154 10.05 -15.77 0.89
C VAL A 154 8.95 -16.84 0.96
N THR A 155 7.87 -16.60 1.70
CA THR A 155 6.74 -17.52 1.83
C THR A 155 5.73 -17.39 0.68
N SER A 156 5.61 -16.19 0.08
CA SER A 156 4.64 -15.92 -0.99
C SER A 156 5.23 -16.07 -2.39
N PHE A 157 6.55 -15.92 -2.53
CA PHE A 157 7.26 -15.97 -3.81
C PHE A 157 8.19 -17.18 -3.82
N THR A 158 8.17 -17.92 -4.93
CA THR A 158 9.08 -19.05 -5.14
C THR A 158 10.51 -18.55 -5.38
N GLU A 159 11.51 -19.43 -5.27
CA GLU A 159 12.91 -19.09 -5.56
C GLU A 159 13.09 -18.46 -6.97
N GLU A 160 12.31 -18.92 -7.93
CA GLU A 160 12.29 -18.39 -9.30
C GLU A 160 11.69 -16.98 -9.35
N ASP A 161 10.64 -16.70 -8.59
CA ASP A 161 10.03 -15.37 -8.52
C ASP A 161 10.98 -14.35 -7.85
N VAL A 162 11.69 -14.75 -6.80
CA VAL A 162 12.68 -13.90 -6.13
C VAL A 162 13.84 -13.58 -7.08
N LYS A 163 14.26 -14.55 -7.90
CA LYS A 163 15.30 -14.36 -8.91
C LYS A 163 14.84 -13.40 -10.02
N GLN A 164 13.64 -13.58 -10.55
CA GLN A 164 13.07 -12.67 -11.54
C GLN A 164 12.88 -11.25 -10.96
N LEU A 165 12.48 -11.14 -9.70
CA LEU A 165 12.40 -9.85 -9.01
C LEU A 165 13.78 -9.22 -8.87
N GLY A 166 14.80 -9.99 -8.48
CA GLY A 166 16.19 -9.54 -8.38
C GLY A 166 16.76 -9.06 -9.71
N ASP A 167 16.45 -9.75 -10.81
CA ASP A 167 16.90 -9.39 -12.17
C ASP A 167 16.21 -8.10 -12.67
N ASN A 168 14.97 -7.85 -12.23
CA ASN A 168 14.16 -6.70 -12.66
C ASN A 168 14.06 -5.58 -11.60
N ILE A 169 14.72 -5.71 -10.45
CA ILE A 169 14.56 -4.75 -9.34
C ILE A 169 15.01 -3.35 -9.74
N VAL A 170 16.06 -3.24 -10.56
CA VAL A 170 16.56 -1.95 -11.06
C VAL A 170 15.54 -1.29 -11.97
N LEU A 171 14.86 -2.07 -12.82
CA LEU A 171 13.80 -1.56 -13.69
C LEU A 171 12.61 -1.08 -12.84
N ILE A 172 12.16 -1.89 -11.89
CA ILE A 172 11.04 -1.53 -11.00
C ILE A 172 11.36 -0.26 -10.22
N LEU A 173 12.54 -0.17 -9.61
CA LEU A 173 12.95 1.02 -8.85
C LEU A 173 13.06 2.27 -9.74
N ARG A 174 13.54 2.11 -10.98
CA ARG A 174 13.56 3.20 -11.96
C ARG A 174 12.16 3.64 -12.33
N THR A 175 11.24 2.71 -12.61
CA THR A 175 9.84 3.02 -12.89
C THR A 175 9.15 3.71 -11.73
N VAL A 176 9.37 3.25 -10.49
CA VAL A 176 8.84 3.90 -9.29
C VAL A 176 9.40 5.32 -9.18
N LYS A 177 10.72 5.51 -9.39
CA LYS A 177 11.36 6.82 -9.42
C LYS A 177 10.78 7.72 -10.52
N GLU A 178 10.45 7.17 -11.67
CA GLU A 178 9.83 7.89 -12.79
C GLU A 178 8.38 8.28 -12.49
N MET A 179 7.62 7.40 -11.83
CA MET A 179 6.25 7.68 -11.40
C MET A 179 6.16 8.70 -10.27
N THR A 180 7.18 8.77 -9.42
CA THR A 180 7.27 9.77 -8.35
C THR A 180 7.82 11.11 -8.83
N GLN A 181 8.17 11.26 -10.12
CA GLN A 181 8.54 12.56 -10.67
C GLN A 181 7.37 13.56 -10.55
N PRO A 182 7.66 14.84 -10.23
CA PRO A 182 6.63 15.86 -10.02
C PRO A 182 5.62 15.96 -11.18
N GLU A 183 6.11 15.86 -12.41
CA GLU A 183 5.32 15.97 -13.64
C GLU A 183 4.25 14.88 -13.72
N VAL A 184 4.63 13.63 -13.43
CA VAL A 184 3.72 12.46 -13.46
C VAL A 184 2.73 12.53 -12.32
N MET A 185 3.19 12.85 -11.11
CA MET A 185 2.31 12.99 -9.94
C MET A 185 1.28 14.11 -10.13
N ASN A 186 1.68 15.24 -10.71
CA ASN A 186 0.78 16.35 -11.02
C ASN A 186 -0.25 15.96 -12.09
N PHE A 187 0.17 15.26 -13.14
CA PHE A 187 -0.74 14.75 -14.16
C PHE A 187 -1.80 13.80 -13.57
N LEU A 188 -1.38 12.86 -12.71
CA LEU A 188 -2.29 11.92 -12.05
C LEU A 188 -3.30 12.65 -11.14
N ARG A 189 -2.83 13.58 -10.29
CA ARG A 189 -3.70 14.38 -9.41
C ARG A 189 -4.72 15.20 -10.21
N ASN A 190 -4.28 15.83 -11.29
CA ASN A 190 -5.16 16.61 -12.16
C ASN A 190 -6.19 15.74 -12.87
N THR A 191 -5.81 14.55 -13.32
CA THR A 191 -6.75 13.62 -14.00
C THR A 191 -7.81 13.08 -13.04
N VAL A 192 -7.42 12.69 -11.81
CA VAL A 192 -8.35 12.22 -10.77
C VAL A 192 -9.36 13.31 -10.40
N THR A 193 -8.89 14.54 -10.16
CA THR A 193 -9.76 15.67 -9.81
C THR A 193 -10.72 16.07 -10.93
N LEU A 194 -10.30 15.98 -12.19
CA LEU A 194 -11.17 16.21 -13.35
C LEU A 194 -12.24 15.11 -13.49
N THR A 195 -11.85 13.86 -13.28
CA THR A 195 -12.77 12.71 -13.39
C THR A 195 -13.80 12.70 -12.27
N GLU A 196 -13.41 13.04 -11.04
CA GLU A 196 -14.34 13.18 -9.90
C GLU A 196 -15.34 14.33 -10.11
N GLN A 197 -14.93 15.41 -10.78
CA GLN A 197 -15.83 16.54 -11.09
C GLN A 197 -16.76 16.24 -12.28
N GLU A 198 -16.31 15.48 -13.28
CA GLU A 198 -17.10 15.18 -14.49
C GLU A 198 -17.93 13.88 -14.41
N ALA A 199 -17.71 13.01 -13.41
CA ALA A 199 -18.47 11.77 -13.22
C ALA A 199 -20.00 11.96 -13.03
N SER A 200 -20.45 13.20 -12.81
CA SER A 200 -21.87 13.55 -12.64
C SER A 200 -22.53 14.13 -13.89
N ALA A 201 -21.78 14.37 -14.97
CA ALA A 201 -22.33 14.92 -16.21
C ALA A 201 -22.83 13.77 -17.11
N PRO A 202 -24.11 13.75 -17.53
CA PRO A 202 -24.59 12.76 -18.49
C PRO A 202 -23.81 12.91 -19.80
N VAL A 203 -23.05 11.90 -20.18
CA VAL A 203 -22.37 11.87 -21.48
C VAL A 203 -23.44 11.64 -22.53
N ASP A 204 -23.77 12.70 -23.28
CA ASP A 204 -24.82 12.65 -24.29
C ASP A 204 -24.29 11.93 -25.55
N ILE A 205 -24.58 10.64 -25.68
CA ILE A 205 -24.00 9.71 -26.67
C ILE A 205 -24.67 9.82 -28.06
N SER A 206 -25.48 10.86 -28.29
CA SER A 206 -26.17 11.01 -29.57
C SER A 206 -25.18 11.30 -30.71
N TYR A 207 -25.43 10.74 -31.90
CA TYR A 207 -24.57 10.93 -33.08
C TYR A 207 -24.33 12.42 -33.42
N ARG A 208 -25.30 13.31 -33.11
CA ARG A 208 -25.15 14.76 -33.30
C ARG A 208 -24.30 15.41 -32.21
N ALA A 209 -24.43 14.98 -30.96
CA ALA A 209 -23.61 15.47 -29.85
C ALA A 209 -22.14 15.08 -30.04
N LEU A 210 -21.86 13.86 -30.47
CA LEU A 210 -20.50 13.42 -30.81
C LEU A 210 -19.89 14.26 -31.94
N LEU A 211 -20.66 14.54 -33.00
CA LEU A 211 -20.18 15.41 -34.09
C LEU A 211 -19.90 16.84 -33.61
N ALA A 212 -20.71 17.36 -32.68
CA ALA A 212 -20.51 18.66 -32.07
C ALA A 212 -19.29 18.69 -31.14
N GLN A 213 -19.05 17.61 -30.37
CA GLN A 213 -17.86 17.44 -29.52
C GLN A 213 -16.58 17.35 -30.34
N MET A 214 -16.58 16.71 -31.51
CA MET A 214 -15.41 16.71 -32.41
C MET A 214 -15.06 18.10 -32.96
N ARG A 215 -15.98 19.07 -32.86
CA ARG A 215 -15.72 20.48 -33.21
C ARG A 215 -15.04 21.25 -32.10
N ASP A 216 -14.97 20.70 -30.88
CA ASP A 216 -14.29 21.31 -29.74
C ASP A 216 -12.75 21.35 -29.99
N PRO A 217 -12.10 22.52 -29.82
CA PRO A 217 -10.66 22.65 -29.99
C PRO A 217 -9.84 21.77 -29.03
N ASN A 218 -10.32 21.48 -27.82
CA ASN A 218 -9.65 20.63 -26.85
C ASN A 218 -9.71 19.15 -27.26
N VAL A 219 -10.87 18.67 -27.73
CA VAL A 219 -11.04 17.30 -28.25
C VAL A 219 -10.16 17.07 -29.47
N ARG A 220 -10.09 18.04 -30.39
CA ARG A 220 -9.19 17.97 -31.55
C ARG A 220 -7.71 17.95 -31.16
N ARG A 221 -7.32 18.73 -30.16
CA ARG A 221 -5.94 18.72 -29.62
C ARG A 221 -5.61 17.37 -28.99
N GLY A 222 -6.52 16.80 -28.20
CA GLY A 222 -6.37 15.47 -27.62
C GLY A 222 -6.26 14.36 -28.66
N LEU A 223 -7.12 14.38 -29.68
CA LEU A 223 -7.06 13.47 -30.83
C LEU A 223 -5.75 13.61 -31.63
N ALA A 224 -5.27 14.83 -31.85
CA ALA A 224 -4.00 15.06 -32.53
C ALA A 224 -2.81 14.52 -31.72
N LEU A 225 -2.81 14.70 -30.40
CA LEU A 225 -1.77 14.18 -29.51
C LEU A 225 -1.76 12.64 -29.47
N THR A 226 -2.94 12.02 -29.34
CA THR A 226 -3.07 10.56 -29.39
C THR A 226 -2.65 9.98 -30.74
N MET A 227 -3.05 10.61 -31.85
CA MET A 227 -2.59 10.22 -33.19
C MET A 227 -1.06 10.34 -33.34
N ARG A 228 -0.45 11.38 -32.74
CA ARG A 228 1.00 11.57 -32.78
C ARG A 228 1.75 10.55 -31.92
N MET A 229 1.20 10.18 -30.76
CA MET A 229 1.71 9.07 -29.95
C MET A 229 1.62 7.74 -30.70
N LEU A 230 0.46 7.43 -31.30
CA LEU A 230 0.27 6.23 -32.11
C LEU A 230 1.21 6.18 -33.32
N SER A 231 1.43 7.32 -33.98
CA SER A 231 2.40 7.44 -35.08
C SER A 231 3.83 7.15 -34.61
N ASN A 232 4.23 7.63 -33.43
CA ASN A 232 5.57 7.39 -32.88
C ASN A 232 5.77 5.95 -32.42
N VAL A 233 4.73 5.30 -31.89
CA VAL A 233 4.75 3.87 -31.54
C VAL A 233 4.83 3.02 -32.82
N GLY A 234 4.04 3.35 -33.84
CA GLY A 234 4.09 2.67 -35.14
C GLY A 234 5.45 2.82 -35.84
N ALA A 235 6.08 3.99 -35.74
CA ALA A 235 7.43 4.21 -36.28
C ALA A 235 8.50 3.41 -35.53
N GLN A 236 8.37 3.25 -34.20
CA GLN A 236 9.27 2.40 -33.41
C GLN A 236 9.07 0.91 -33.71
N ALA A 237 7.83 0.45 -33.87
CA ALA A 237 7.55 -0.92 -34.28
C ALA A 237 8.13 -1.25 -35.66
N ALA A 238 8.01 -0.32 -36.63
CA ALA A 238 8.63 -0.48 -37.95
C ALA A 238 10.17 -0.47 -37.92
N ALA A 239 10.78 0.26 -36.98
CA ALA A 239 12.24 0.29 -36.80
C ALA A 239 12.79 -1.01 -36.18
N VAL A 240 12.00 -1.68 -35.33
CA VAL A 240 12.34 -2.98 -34.72
C VAL A 240 12.26 -4.12 -35.75
N ASP A 241 11.34 -4.07 -36.71
CA ASP A 241 11.24 -5.04 -37.81
C ASP A 241 12.33 -4.88 -38.91
N SER A 242 13.15 -3.82 -38.84
CA SER A 242 14.19 -3.50 -39.83
C SER A 242 15.62 -3.93 -39.40
N GLN A 243 15.76 -4.57 -38.24
CA GLN A 243 17.02 -5.13 -37.70
C GLN A 243 16.94 -6.65 -37.60
#